data_AF-A0A5Q8CAN7-F1
#
_entry.id   AF-A0A5Q8CAN7-F1
#
_cell.length_a   1.000
_cell.length_b   1.000
_cell.length_c   1.000
_cell.angle_alpha   90.00
_cell.angle_beta   90.00
_cell.angle_gamma   90.00
#
_symmetry.space_group_name_H-M   'P 1'
#
loop_
_entity.id
_entity.type
_entity.pdbx_description
1 polymer ?
#
loop_
_entity_poly.entity_id
_entity_poly.type
_entity_poly.pdbx_seq_one_letter_code
_entity_poly.pdbx_strand_id
1 'polypeptide(L)'
;LPQYPSNALNYNLTWSTDGVINEYCEPCEAIVEGELVEVPPLEEREEFSLDGVTYEAFNTSGGLGTLAETLKGKVRTLNYRTIRYPGHAAIMKALLNDLGLRHRRDVLKDIFESALPATLQDVVIVFVTVSGRRNGRLLQETYANKIYSHRVGNVVRSAIQITTASGICAVLDMLADGTLPAKGFVRQEDIALDAFLANRFGRAYAQHETASRLAG
;
A
#
# COMPACT_ATOMS: atom_id res chain seq x y z
N LEU A 1 8.97 -2.44 0.91
CA LEU A 1 9.91 -2.45 2.05
C LEU A 1 11.13 -3.28 1.68
N PRO A 2 12.36 -2.92 2.04
CA PRO A 2 13.49 -3.83 1.85
C PRO A 2 13.30 -5.08 2.71
N GLN A 3 13.64 -6.25 2.17
CA GLN A 3 13.58 -7.50 2.94
C GLN A 3 14.60 -7.53 4.08
N TYR A 4 15.72 -6.83 3.89
CA TYR A 4 16.85 -6.77 4.82
C TYR A 4 17.20 -5.30 5.12
N PRO A 5 16.41 -4.60 5.96
CA PRO A 5 16.72 -3.23 6.34
C PRO A 5 18.03 -3.18 7.16
N SER A 6 18.92 -2.24 6.83
CA SER A 6 20.25 -2.15 7.46
C SER A 6 20.73 -0.72 7.72
N ASN A 7 19.83 0.26 7.68
CA ASN A 7 20.14 1.69 7.90
C ASN A 7 19.11 2.31 8.85
N ALA A 8 19.39 3.51 9.35
CA ALA A 8 18.55 4.19 10.34
C ALA A 8 17.10 4.43 9.87
N LEU A 9 16.89 4.65 8.57
CA LEU A 9 15.55 4.82 8.00
C LEU A 9 14.81 3.48 7.79
N ASN A 10 15.50 2.35 7.96
CA ASN A 10 15.03 1.01 7.61
C ASN A 10 14.39 0.96 6.22
N TYR A 11 14.99 1.68 5.25
CA TYR A 11 14.40 1.91 3.94
C TYR A 11 15.44 1.87 2.82
N ASN A 12 15.00 1.45 1.64
CA ASN A 12 15.76 1.46 0.39
C ASN A 12 14.89 2.05 -0.71
N LEU A 13 15.51 2.74 -1.67
CA LEU A 13 14.80 3.27 -2.83
C LEU A 13 14.34 2.11 -3.72
N THR A 14 13.04 1.89 -3.77
CA THR A 14 12.42 0.79 -4.53
C THR A 14 11.54 1.30 -5.67
N TRP A 15 11.15 2.57 -5.60
CA TRP A 15 10.34 3.28 -6.59
C TRP A 15 10.63 4.79 -6.52
N SER A 16 9.82 5.61 -7.20
CA SER A 16 10.04 7.05 -7.35
C SER A 16 10.26 7.78 -6.01
N THR A 17 11.44 8.41 -5.86
CA THR A 17 11.77 9.25 -4.69
C THR A 17 10.78 10.41 -4.54
N ASP A 18 10.42 11.06 -5.66
CA ASP A 18 9.42 12.13 -5.66
C ASP A 18 8.08 11.64 -5.13
N GLY A 19 7.68 10.43 -5.54
CA GLY A 19 6.43 9.83 -5.09
C GLY A 19 6.42 9.58 -3.59
N VAL A 20 7.49 9.01 -3.01
CA VAL A 20 7.61 8.82 -1.56
C VAL A 20 7.53 10.15 -0.82
N ILE A 21 8.22 11.19 -1.29
CA ILE A 21 8.19 12.51 -0.67
C ILE A 21 6.78 13.10 -0.74
N ASN A 22 6.09 12.94 -1.89
CA ASN A 22 4.72 13.41 -2.08
C ASN A 22 3.73 12.74 -1.10
N GLU A 23 3.82 11.41 -0.94
CA GLU A 23 2.99 10.64 -0.01
C GLU A 23 3.06 11.17 1.43
N TYR A 24 4.21 11.71 1.83
CA TYR A 24 4.46 12.22 3.18
C TYR A 24 4.20 13.71 3.36
N CYS A 25 3.99 14.46 2.28
CA CYS A 25 3.82 15.91 2.35
C CYS A 25 2.40 16.39 2.06
N GLU A 26 1.64 15.65 1.24
CA GLU A 26 0.30 16.06 0.81
C GLU A 26 -0.79 15.61 1.80
N PRO A 27 -1.93 16.33 1.87
CA PRO A 27 -3.10 15.90 2.64
C PRO A 27 -3.57 14.50 2.24
N CYS A 28 -4.12 13.78 3.23
CA CYS A 28 -4.61 12.42 3.04
C CYS A 28 -6.15 12.41 3.11
N GLU A 29 -6.82 11.82 2.14
CA GLU A 29 -8.27 11.61 2.21
C GLU A 29 -8.60 10.50 3.21
N ALA A 30 -9.64 10.70 4.01
CA ALA A 30 -10.16 9.72 4.95
C ALA A 30 -11.67 9.89 5.15
N ILE A 31 -12.33 8.88 5.71
CA ILE A 31 -13.67 9.01 6.27
C ILE A 31 -13.55 8.98 7.78
N VAL A 32 -14.08 10.00 8.46
CA VAL A 32 -14.12 10.10 9.92
C VAL A 32 -15.54 10.43 10.36
N GLU A 33 -16.11 9.56 11.20
CA GLU A 33 -17.51 9.62 11.65
C GLU A 33 -18.52 9.75 10.49
N GLY A 34 -18.24 9.07 9.38
CA GLY A 34 -19.10 9.02 8.19
C GLY A 34 -18.89 10.15 7.18
N GLU A 35 -18.09 11.16 7.53
CA GLU A 35 -17.80 12.32 6.68
C GLU A 35 -16.43 12.21 6.01
N LEU A 36 -16.36 12.66 4.76
CA LEU A 36 -15.11 12.76 4.03
C LEU A 36 -14.31 13.96 4.55
N VAL A 37 -13.06 13.72 4.95
CA VAL A 37 -12.17 14.71 5.53
C VAL A 37 -10.76 14.57 4.99
N GLU A 38 -9.98 15.64 5.09
CA GLU A 38 -8.53 15.59 4.92
C GLU A 38 -7.86 15.45 6.29
N VAL A 39 -6.95 14.48 6.41
CA VAL A 39 -6.13 14.24 7.60
C VAL A 39 -4.66 14.49 7.27
N PRO A 40 -3.86 14.93 8.26
CA PRO A 40 -2.44 15.17 8.05
C PRO A 40 -1.66 13.88 7.72
N PRO A 41 -0.65 13.95 6.84
CA PRO A 41 0.26 12.83 6.59
C PRO A 41 1.15 12.57 7.81
N LEU A 42 1.68 11.35 7.93
CA LEU A 42 2.56 10.90 9.04
C LEU A 42 1.90 10.93 10.43
N GLU A 43 0.59 11.17 10.51
CA GLU A 43 -0.19 11.09 11.74
C GLU A 43 -0.95 9.77 11.86
N GLU A 44 -1.60 9.59 13.02
CA GLU A 44 -2.30 8.36 13.42
C GLU A 44 -1.41 7.11 13.35
N ARG A 45 -0.14 7.29 13.75
CA ARG A 45 0.82 6.20 13.76
C ARG A 45 0.36 5.10 14.72
N GLU A 46 0.23 3.89 14.19
CA GLU A 46 -0.05 2.68 14.96
C GLU A 46 1.06 1.65 14.75
N GLU A 47 1.11 0.66 15.65
CA GLU A 47 1.98 -0.50 15.51
C GLU A 47 1.16 -1.77 15.43
N PHE A 48 1.62 -2.70 14.61
CA PHE A 48 1.05 -4.03 14.52
C PHE A 48 2.14 -5.06 14.23
N SER A 49 1.85 -6.32 14.50
CA SER A 49 2.75 -7.44 14.23
C SER A 49 2.16 -8.34 13.15
N LEU A 50 2.97 -8.72 12.16
CA LEU A 50 2.58 -9.66 11.11
C LEU A 50 3.68 -10.71 10.91
N ASP A 51 3.37 -11.96 11.26
CA ASP A 51 4.29 -13.10 11.32
C ASP A 51 5.50 -12.85 12.22
N GLY A 52 5.27 -12.28 13.41
CA GLY A 52 6.33 -12.00 14.38
C GLY A 52 7.24 -10.82 14.03
N VAL A 53 6.98 -10.13 12.92
CA VAL A 53 7.67 -8.88 12.56
C VAL A 53 6.80 -7.69 12.93
N THR A 54 7.36 -6.76 13.69
CA THR A 54 6.70 -5.49 14.05
C THR A 54 6.80 -4.50 12.91
N TYR A 55 5.69 -3.84 12.63
CA TYR A 55 5.58 -2.74 11.67
C TYR A 55 4.90 -1.55 12.33
N GLU A 56 5.11 -0.38 11.73
CA GLU A 56 4.30 0.81 11.98
C GLU A 56 3.47 1.14 10.73
N ALA A 57 2.29 1.71 10.93
CA ALA A 57 1.45 2.23 9.88
C ALA A 57 0.99 3.65 10.21
N PHE A 58 0.91 4.52 9.22
CA PHE A 58 0.52 5.93 9.38
C PHE A 58 -0.10 6.48 8.10
N ASN A 59 -0.81 7.60 8.21
CA ASN A 59 -1.54 8.20 7.08
C ASN A 59 -0.58 8.71 6.00
N THR A 60 -0.92 8.42 4.73
CA THR A 60 -0.20 8.87 3.54
C THR A 60 -1.17 9.20 2.42
N SER A 61 -0.81 10.13 1.54
CA SER A 61 -1.70 10.57 0.47
C SER A 61 -1.81 9.58 -0.70
N GLY A 62 -2.86 9.73 -1.52
CA GLY A 62 -2.93 9.14 -2.87
C GLY A 62 -3.42 7.68 -2.99
N GLY A 63 -3.70 6.97 -1.88
CA GLY A 63 -4.03 5.55 -1.96
C GLY A 63 -5.50 5.14 -2.05
N LEU A 64 -6.45 6.00 -1.65
CA LEU A 64 -7.88 5.65 -1.69
C LEU A 64 -8.52 5.84 -3.05
N GLY A 65 -8.08 6.83 -3.82
CA GLY A 65 -8.72 7.20 -5.09
C GLY A 65 -10.22 7.41 -4.92
N THR A 66 -11.03 6.79 -5.79
CA THR A 66 -12.50 6.93 -5.73
C THR A 66 -13.16 6.19 -4.57
N LEU A 67 -12.44 5.32 -3.85
CA LEU A 67 -13.02 4.47 -2.82
C LEU A 67 -13.60 5.29 -1.65
N ALA A 68 -12.96 6.41 -1.31
CA ALA A 68 -13.44 7.30 -0.25
C ALA A 68 -14.83 7.87 -0.59
N GLU A 69 -15.01 8.34 -1.82
CA GLU A 69 -16.32 8.81 -2.30
C GLU A 69 -17.35 7.66 -2.40
N THR A 70 -16.92 6.49 -2.88
CA THR A 70 -17.81 5.33 -3.02
C THR A 70 -18.32 4.81 -1.67
N LEU A 71 -17.52 4.93 -0.60
CA LEU A 71 -17.86 4.48 0.75
C LEU A 71 -18.39 5.58 1.67
N LYS A 72 -18.39 6.85 1.24
CA LYS A 72 -18.97 7.96 1.98
C LYS A 72 -20.42 7.66 2.38
N GLY A 73 -20.75 7.87 3.65
CA GLY A 73 -22.07 7.55 4.22
C GLY A 73 -22.39 6.06 4.38
N LYS A 74 -21.51 5.14 3.94
CA LYS A 74 -21.65 3.68 4.14
C LYS A 74 -20.78 3.15 5.26
N VAL A 75 -19.62 3.77 5.49
CA VAL A 75 -18.69 3.43 6.55
C VAL A 75 -18.51 4.61 7.49
N ARG A 76 -18.28 4.33 8.77
CA ARG A 76 -17.96 5.36 9.77
C ARG A 76 -16.50 5.81 9.69
N THR A 77 -15.61 4.89 9.37
CA THR A 77 -14.16 5.14 9.32
C THR A 77 -13.57 4.44 8.10
N LEU A 78 -12.72 5.16 7.36
CA LEU A 78 -11.91 4.62 6.27
C LEU A 78 -10.59 5.38 6.22
N ASN A 79 -9.48 4.65 6.38
CA ASN A 79 -8.13 5.23 6.33
C ASN A 79 -7.27 4.43 5.35
N TYR A 80 -6.42 5.11 4.60
CA TYR A 80 -5.32 4.50 3.84
C TYR A 80 -4.00 4.83 4.53
N ARG A 81 -3.19 3.80 4.75
CA ARG A 81 -1.97 3.91 5.53
C ARG A 81 -0.83 3.20 4.84
N THR A 82 0.35 3.77 5.01
CA THR A 82 1.61 3.19 4.56
C THR A 82 2.25 2.40 5.70
N ILE A 83 2.70 1.19 5.39
CA ILE A 83 3.43 0.33 6.32
C ILE A 83 4.93 0.59 6.20
N ARG A 84 5.61 0.76 7.35
CA ARG A 84 7.06 0.88 7.48
C ARG A 84 7.59 0.05 8.63
N TYR A 85 8.91 -0.12 8.68
CA TYR A 85 9.56 -0.63 9.88
C TYR A 85 9.58 0.44 10.97
N PRO A 86 9.52 0.05 12.26
CA PRO A 86 9.44 0.99 13.37
C PRO A 86 10.53 2.07 13.33
N GLY A 87 10.14 3.32 13.64
CA GLY A 87 11.03 4.47 13.74
C GLY A 87 11.13 5.30 12.46
N HIS A 88 10.68 4.80 11.31
CA HIS A 88 10.72 5.52 10.04
C HIS A 88 9.92 6.83 10.09
N ALA A 89 8.67 6.77 10.57
CA ALA A 89 7.76 7.91 10.66
C ALA A 89 8.34 9.05 11.52
N ALA A 90 8.98 8.70 12.64
CA ALA A 90 9.61 9.67 13.53
C ALA A 90 10.75 10.42 12.85
N ILE A 91 11.63 9.69 12.13
CA ILE A 91 12.73 10.29 11.38
C ILE A 91 12.17 11.17 10.24
N MET A 92 11.16 10.68 9.50
CA MET A 92 10.55 11.46 8.43
C MET A 92 9.90 12.74 8.95
N LYS A 93 9.22 12.70 10.10
CA LYS A 93 8.67 13.89 10.76
C LYS A 93 9.76 14.90 11.11
N ALA A 94 10.87 14.45 11.70
CA ALA A 94 11.99 15.33 12.02
C ALA A 94 12.58 15.99 10.76
N LEU A 95 12.80 15.22 9.70
CA LEU A 95 13.30 15.75 8.42
C LEU A 95 12.34 16.76 7.79
N LEU A 96 11.06 16.42 7.72
CA LEU A 96 10.07 17.20 6.97
C LEU A 96 9.59 18.43 7.73
N ASN A 97 9.33 18.30 9.03
CA ASN A 97 8.74 19.35 9.85
C ASN A 97 9.81 20.15 10.60
N ASP A 98 10.69 19.49 11.36
CA ASP A 98 11.63 20.19 12.24
C ASP A 98 12.78 20.83 11.45
N LEU A 99 13.26 20.14 10.41
CA LEU A 99 14.27 20.67 9.47
C LEU A 99 13.65 21.40 8.28
N GLY A 100 12.31 21.41 8.16
CA GLY A 100 11.58 22.13 7.11
C GLY A 100 11.80 21.59 5.69
N LEU A 101 12.30 20.36 5.52
CA LEU A 101 12.61 19.81 4.19
C LEU A 101 11.37 19.57 3.32
N ARG A 102 10.16 19.57 3.91
CA ARG A 102 8.91 19.53 3.14
C ARG A 102 8.76 20.71 2.15
N HIS A 103 9.43 21.82 2.41
CA HIS A 103 9.47 23.01 1.55
C HIS A 103 10.68 23.03 0.60
N ARG A 104 11.59 22.05 0.73
CA ARG A 104 12.83 21.89 -0.06
C ARG A 104 12.93 20.45 -0.57
N ARG A 105 11.89 20.01 -1.27
CA ARG A 105 11.73 18.62 -1.72
C ARG A 105 12.84 18.17 -2.66
N ASP A 106 13.37 19.08 -3.46
CA ASP A 106 14.54 18.88 -4.32
C ASP A 106 15.77 18.47 -3.51
N VAL A 107 16.03 19.15 -2.40
CA VAL A 107 17.15 18.83 -1.49
C VAL A 107 16.94 17.50 -0.79
N LEU A 108 15.72 17.25 -0.29
CA LEU A 108 15.41 15.96 0.34
C LEU A 108 15.58 14.80 -0.64
N LYS A 109 15.13 14.98 -1.88
CA LYS A 109 15.30 14.02 -2.96
C LYS A 109 16.77 13.75 -3.22
N ASP A 110 17.58 14.79 -3.41
CA ASP A 110 19.01 14.66 -3.65
C ASP A 110 19.73 13.91 -2.51
N ILE A 111 19.38 14.24 -1.25
CA ILE A 111 19.89 13.51 -0.08
C ILE A 111 19.51 12.03 -0.16
N PHE A 112 18.26 11.70 -0.46
CA PHE A 112 17.79 10.32 -0.50
C PHE A 112 18.43 9.54 -1.65
N GLU A 113 18.48 10.10 -2.86
CA GLU A 113 19.09 9.46 -4.04
C GLU A 113 20.59 9.27 -3.90
N SER A 114 21.25 10.16 -3.14
CA SER A 114 22.68 10.05 -2.86
C SER A 114 23.01 9.11 -1.70
N ALA A 115 22.13 8.99 -0.69
CA ALA A 115 22.43 8.28 0.56
C ALA A 115 21.76 6.90 0.70
N LEU A 116 20.63 6.67 0.03
CA LEU A 116 19.85 5.43 0.18
C LEU A 116 20.06 4.51 -1.02
N PRO A 117 20.62 3.30 -0.83
CA PRO A 117 20.81 2.38 -1.93
C PRO A 117 19.47 1.82 -2.43
N ALA A 118 19.39 1.55 -3.73
CA ALA A 118 18.31 0.78 -4.31
C ALA A 118 18.47 -0.72 -4.02
N THR A 119 17.37 -1.47 -4.03
CA THR A 119 17.40 -2.94 -3.90
C THR A 119 16.29 -3.59 -4.71
N LEU A 120 16.58 -4.78 -5.26
CA LEU A 120 15.57 -5.67 -5.83
C LEU A 120 15.01 -6.65 -4.81
N GLN A 121 15.63 -6.76 -3.63
CA GLN A 121 15.19 -7.63 -2.53
C GLN A 121 14.23 -6.87 -1.63
N ASP A 122 13.01 -6.67 -2.12
CA ASP A 122 11.93 -6.00 -1.42
C ASP A 122 10.73 -6.94 -1.22
N VAL A 123 9.84 -6.46 -0.35
CA VAL A 123 8.54 -7.06 -0.04
C VAL A 123 7.47 -5.97 -0.09
N VAL A 124 6.35 -6.31 -0.73
CA VAL A 124 5.10 -5.56 -0.68
C VAL A 124 4.18 -6.25 0.32
N ILE A 125 3.69 -5.51 1.30
CA ILE A 125 2.77 -6.00 2.32
C ILE A 125 1.43 -5.31 2.09
N VAL A 126 0.38 -6.12 1.92
CA VAL A 126 -1.00 -5.65 1.87
C VAL A 126 -1.66 -6.10 3.17
N PHE A 127 -2.17 -5.16 3.95
CA PHE A 127 -2.85 -5.44 5.21
C PHE A 127 -4.17 -4.65 5.24
N VAL A 128 -5.29 -5.35 5.39
CA VAL A 128 -6.62 -4.77 5.40
C VAL A 128 -7.37 -5.30 6.60
N THR A 129 -7.95 -4.40 7.38
CA THR A 129 -8.81 -4.76 8.51
C THR A 129 -10.17 -4.12 8.32
N VAL A 130 -11.23 -4.92 8.42
CA VAL A 130 -12.61 -4.47 8.35
C VAL A 130 -13.30 -4.88 9.64
N SER A 131 -13.95 -3.92 10.30
CA SER A 131 -14.77 -4.19 11.48
C SER A 131 -16.20 -3.67 11.27
N GLY A 132 -17.18 -4.42 11.76
CA GLY A 132 -18.59 -4.10 11.54
C GLY A 132 -19.53 -5.08 12.23
N ARG A 133 -20.85 -4.84 12.10
CA ARG A 133 -21.87 -5.72 12.65
C ARG A 133 -22.32 -6.76 11.63
N ARG A 134 -22.28 -8.04 11.99
CA ARG A 134 -22.82 -9.16 11.21
C ARG A 134 -23.68 -10.03 12.12
N ASN A 135 -24.92 -10.30 11.73
CA ASN A 135 -25.89 -11.07 12.52
C ASN A 135 -25.98 -10.58 13.99
N GLY A 136 -26.04 -9.25 14.18
CA GLY A 136 -26.15 -8.61 15.50
C GLY A 136 -24.86 -8.53 16.32
N ARG A 137 -23.76 -9.17 15.91
CA ARG A 137 -22.48 -9.18 16.61
C ARG A 137 -21.47 -8.25 15.95
N LEU A 138 -20.65 -7.58 16.76
CA LEU A 138 -19.49 -6.85 16.27
C LEU A 138 -18.37 -7.86 15.95
N LEU A 139 -17.92 -7.88 14.70
CA LEU A 139 -16.87 -8.76 14.20
C LEU A 139 -15.78 -7.92 13.52
N GLN A 140 -14.58 -8.51 13.44
CA GLN A 140 -13.46 -7.99 12.67
C GLN A 140 -12.90 -9.11 11.79
N GLU A 141 -12.61 -8.78 10.54
CA GLU A 141 -11.91 -9.64 9.60
C GLU A 141 -10.63 -8.92 9.15
N THR A 142 -9.54 -9.68 9.02
CA THR A 142 -8.23 -9.15 8.62
C THR A 142 -7.69 -9.98 7.46
N TYR A 143 -7.27 -9.30 6.42
CA TYR A 143 -6.55 -9.85 5.28
C TYR A 143 -5.10 -9.36 5.31
N ALA A 144 -4.14 -10.28 5.16
CA ALA A 144 -2.73 -9.96 5.11
C ALA A 144 -2.04 -10.75 4.00
N ASN A 145 -1.33 -10.09 3.10
CA ASN A 145 -0.54 -10.73 2.05
C ASN A 145 0.86 -10.12 1.96
N LYS A 146 1.86 -10.97 1.73
CA LYS A 146 3.25 -10.58 1.51
C LYS A 146 3.69 -11.09 0.15
N ILE A 147 4.06 -10.16 -0.71
CA ILE A 147 4.53 -10.43 -2.06
C ILE A 147 6.01 -10.11 -2.10
N TYR A 148 6.83 -11.08 -2.47
CA TYR A 148 8.28 -10.96 -2.52
C TYR A 148 8.78 -10.84 -3.95
N SER A 149 9.97 -10.25 -4.09
CA SER A 149 10.74 -10.31 -5.34
C SER A 149 10.88 -11.76 -5.82
N HIS A 150 10.71 -11.99 -7.13
CA HIS A 150 10.89 -13.31 -7.73
C HIS A 150 11.25 -13.20 -9.21
N ARG A 151 11.58 -14.34 -9.82
CA ARG A 151 11.89 -14.41 -11.26
C ARG A 151 10.61 -14.32 -12.09
N VAL A 152 10.60 -13.38 -13.03
CA VAL A 152 9.61 -13.29 -14.10
C VAL A 152 10.34 -13.61 -15.40
N GLY A 153 10.10 -14.82 -15.93
CA GLY A 153 10.94 -15.40 -16.98
C GLY A 153 12.39 -15.57 -16.48
N ASN A 154 13.35 -15.01 -17.21
CA ASN A 154 14.77 -15.12 -16.90
C ASN A 154 15.31 -13.97 -16.01
N VAL A 155 14.48 -12.98 -15.68
CA VAL A 155 14.90 -11.77 -14.97
C VAL A 155 14.30 -11.74 -13.57
N VAL A 156 15.12 -11.42 -12.56
CA VAL A 156 14.62 -11.13 -11.20
C VAL A 156 13.95 -9.76 -11.23
N ARG A 157 12.71 -9.69 -10.74
CA ARG A 157 11.97 -8.45 -10.55
C ARG A 157 11.68 -8.26 -9.07
N SER A 158 11.73 -7.00 -8.64
CA SER A 158 11.38 -6.64 -7.27
C SER A 158 9.87 -6.84 -7.05
N ALA A 159 9.43 -7.05 -5.81
CA ALA A 159 8.04 -7.13 -5.44
C ALA A 159 7.24 -5.93 -5.95
N ILE A 160 7.74 -4.70 -5.76
CA ILE A 160 7.02 -3.50 -6.22
C ILE A 160 6.91 -3.45 -7.75
N GLN A 161 7.97 -3.84 -8.49
CA GLN A 161 7.93 -3.93 -9.94
C GLN A 161 6.86 -4.92 -10.41
N ILE A 162 6.80 -6.09 -9.76
CA ILE A 162 5.84 -7.14 -10.11
C ILE A 162 4.44 -6.68 -9.81
N THR A 163 4.16 -6.18 -8.61
CA THR A 163 2.80 -5.78 -8.24
C THR A 163 2.32 -4.61 -9.11
N THR A 164 3.13 -3.56 -9.28
CA THR A 164 2.72 -2.40 -10.07
C THR A 164 2.45 -2.79 -11.53
N ALA A 165 3.31 -3.59 -12.15
CA ALA A 165 3.09 -4.05 -13.52
C ALA A 165 1.88 -5.01 -13.62
N SER A 166 1.76 -5.96 -12.70
CA SER A 166 0.65 -6.92 -12.68
C SER A 166 -0.70 -6.25 -12.53
N GLY A 167 -0.81 -5.20 -11.70
CA GLY A 167 -2.06 -4.47 -11.50
C GLY A 167 -2.58 -3.87 -12.80
N ILE A 168 -1.75 -3.09 -13.49
CA ILE A 168 -2.14 -2.48 -14.76
C ILE A 168 -2.32 -3.52 -15.87
N CYS A 169 -1.46 -4.53 -15.96
CA CYS A 169 -1.58 -5.57 -16.98
C CYS A 169 -2.86 -6.38 -16.80
N ALA A 170 -3.27 -6.71 -15.58
CA ALA A 170 -4.52 -7.43 -15.33
C ALA A 170 -5.74 -6.64 -15.82
N VAL A 171 -5.83 -5.35 -15.46
CA VAL A 171 -6.95 -4.50 -15.89
C VAL A 171 -6.99 -4.33 -17.41
N LEU A 172 -5.83 -4.13 -18.06
CA LEU A 172 -5.76 -4.03 -19.52
C LEU A 172 -6.13 -5.35 -20.22
N ASP A 173 -5.74 -6.49 -19.66
CA ASP A 173 -6.07 -7.82 -20.17
C ASP A 173 -7.58 -8.08 -20.08
N MET A 174 -8.19 -7.75 -18.93
CA MET A 174 -9.64 -7.84 -18.72
C MET A 174 -10.44 -6.85 -19.59
N LEU A 175 -9.85 -5.71 -19.98
CA LEU A 175 -10.46 -4.81 -20.96
C LEU A 175 -10.37 -5.41 -22.38
N ALA A 176 -9.24 -6.00 -22.73
CA ALA A 176 -8.99 -6.55 -24.05
C ALA A 176 -9.83 -7.81 -24.33
N ASP A 177 -10.07 -8.65 -23.32
CA ASP A 177 -10.89 -9.87 -23.44
C ASP A 177 -12.41 -9.62 -23.31
N GLY A 178 -12.80 -8.38 -22.96
CA GLY A 178 -14.20 -7.96 -22.83
C GLY A 178 -14.83 -8.24 -21.46
N THR A 179 -14.05 -8.68 -20.46
CA THR A 179 -14.52 -8.84 -19.08
C THR A 179 -14.92 -7.49 -18.46
N LEU A 180 -14.22 -6.40 -18.80
CA LEU A 180 -14.55 -5.04 -18.37
C LEU A 180 -15.32 -4.25 -19.44
N PRO A 181 -16.15 -3.27 -19.04
CA PRO A 181 -16.83 -2.39 -19.99
C PRO A 181 -15.85 -1.62 -20.89
N ALA A 182 -16.10 -1.64 -22.21
CA ALA A 182 -15.28 -0.95 -23.20
C ALA A 182 -15.49 0.59 -23.25
N LYS A 183 -16.46 1.12 -22.51
CA LYS A 183 -16.84 2.54 -22.50
C LYS A 183 -17.26 2.97 -21.10
N GLY A 184 -17.10 4.26 -20.83
CA GLY A 184 -17.45 4.87 -19.54
C GLY A 184 -16.26 4.92 -18.59
N PHE A 185 -16.55 5.22 -17.33
CA PHE A 185 -15.57 5.27 -16.25
C PHE A 185 -15.77 4.05 -15.35
N VAL A 186 -14.73 3.24 -15.20
CA VAL A 186 -14.71 2.05 -14.34
C VAL A 186 -13.80 2.33 -13.16
N ARG A 187 -14.33 2.27 -11.94
CA ARG A 187 -13.54 2.44 -10.72
C ARG A 187 -12.81 1.15 -10.37
N GLN A 188 -11.77 1.23 -9.54
CA GLN A 188 -11.06 0.02 -9.10
C GLN A 188 -11.98 -0.91 -8.31
N GLU A 189 -12.82 -0.34 -7.45
CA GLU A 189 -13.80 -1.07 -6.64
C GLU A 189 -15.01 -1.61 -7.43
N ASP A 190 -15.16 -1.24 -8.71
CA ASP A 190 -16.14 -1.86 -9.62
C ASP A 190 -15.62 -3.17 -10.22
N ILE A 191 -14.30 -3.42 -10.16
CA ILE A 191 -13.68 -4.66 -10.68
C ILE A 191 -13.79 -5.74 -9.61
N ALA A 192 -14.48 -6.83 -9.94
CA ALA A 192 -14.63 -7.96 -9.03
C ALA A 192 -13.26 -8.59 -8.69
N LEU A 193 -12.97 -8.71 -7.39
CA LEU A 193 -11.67 -9.14 -6.91
C LEU A 193 -11.32 -10.57 -7.34
N ASP A 194 -12.29 -11.48 -7.36
CA ASP A 194 -12.13 -12.86 -7.81
C ASP A 194 -11.77 -12.94 -9.30
N ALA A 195 -12.45 -12.15 -10.14
CA ALA A 195 -12.11 -12.04 -11.57
C ALA A 195 -10.72 -11.45 -11.79
N PHE A 196 -10.36 -10.41 -11.04
CA PHE A 196 -9.02 -9.81 -11.07
C PHE A 196 -7.95 -10.83 -10.66
N LEU A 197 -8.13 -11.55 -9.56
CA LEU A 197 -7.16 -12.55 -9.08
C LEU A 197 -7.08 -13.79 -9.99
N ALA A 198 -8.16 -14.14 -10.68
CA ALA A 198 -8.17 -15.21 -11.68
C ALA A 198 -7.41 -14.81 -12.98
N ASN A 199 -7.29 -13.51 -13.27
CA ASN A 199 -6.51 -13.03 -14.41
C ASN A 199 -5.04 -13.46 -14.31
N ARG A 200 -4.43 -13.79 -15.46
CA ARG A 200 -3.06 -14.30 -15.53
C ARG A 200 -2.02 -13.39 -14.85
N PHE A 201 -2.21 -12.08 -14.88
CA PHE A 201 -1.35 -11.10 -14.24
C PHE A 201 -1.77 -10.84 -12.78
N GLY A 202 -3.07 -10.83 -12.50
CA GLY A 202 -3.62 -10.60 -11.17
C GLY A 202 -3.26 -11.69 -10.16
N ARG A 203 -2.93 -12.91 -10.63
CA ARG A 203 -2.36 -13.99 -9.81
C ARG A 203 -1.10 -13.60 -9.02
N ALA A 204 -0.38 -12.55 -9.42
CA ALA A 204 0.73 -12.03 -8.61
C ALA A 204 0.30 -11.50 -7.23
N TYR A 205 -0.98 -11.14 -7.08
CA TYR A 205 -1.58 -10.71 -5.82
C TYR A 205 -2.32 -11.82 -5.08
N ALA A 206 -2.54 -12.96 -5.73
CA ALA A 206 -3.20 -14.07 -5.08
C ALA A 206 -2.32 -14.53 -3.92
N GLN A 207 -2.92 -14.70 -2.75
CA GLN A 207 -2.25 -15.43 -1.69
C GLN A 207 -1.96 -16.82 -2.27
N HIS A 208 -0.67 -17.18 -2.36
CA HIS A 208 -0.34 -18.59 -2.44
C HIS A 208 -0.82 -19.16 -1.12
N GLU A 209 -2.00 -19.79 -1.19
CA GLU A 209 -2.66 -20.48 -0.12
C GLU A 209 -1.58 -21.11 0.76
N THR A 210 -1.45 -20.61 1.98
CA THR A 210 -0.86 -21.41 3.05
C THR A 210 -1.90 -22.47 3.42
N ALA A 211 -2.35 -23.26 2.42
CA ALA A 211 -3.29 -24.37 2.51
C ALA A 211 -2.62 -25.59 3.15
N SER A 212 -1.87 -25.37 4.22
CA SER A 212 -1.24 -26.43 5.00
C SER A 212 -1.28 -26.16 6.50
N ARG A 213 -2.11 -25.22 6.99
CA ARG A 213 -2.23 -24.95 8.44
C ARG A 213 -3.64 -25.03 9.03
N LEU A 214 -4.63 -25.46 8.26
CA LEU A 214 -5.97 -25.82 8.78
C LEU A 214 -6.44 -27.22 8.33
N ALA A 215 -5.57 -27.99 7.69
CA ALA A 215 -5.71 -29.44 7.53
C ALA A 215 -4.73 -30.12 8.47
N GLY A 216 -5.08 -30.11 9.76
CA GLY A 216 -4.38 -30.77 10.86
C GLY A 216 -5.33 -30.95 12.02
#